data_AF-A2GAN0-F1
#
_entry.id   AF-A2GAN0-F1
#
_cell.length_a   1.000
_cell.length_b   1.000
_cell.length_c   1.000
_cell.angle_alpha   90.00
_cell.angle_beta   90.00
_cell.angle_gamma   90.00
#
_symmetry.space_group_name_H-M   'P 1'
#
loop_
_entity.id
_entity.type
_entity.pdbx_description
1 polymer ?
#
loop_
_entity_poly.entity_id
_entity_poly.type
_entity_poly.pdbx_seq_one_letter_code
_entity_poly.pdbx_strand_id
1 'polypeptide(L)'
;MSGNDSNYMDGLFSSGIINTALMAILAYTINCISTSLFVRSWRFESGNHYPDIVKEIFGHGRTIIRLIYILTLLYSAICNFSAVNYYYSLLGSRFADPQSHLNTPWIPYYLIIPVFTIPFCFVNRFVNLKYWFFIGNIGLLLVLATTIYFAATNIHEKGFDPENSKVLISWDFWGMVNSYSYFTTLLWGQPFLCEIARYAKKARQHYIISFIYVSSALVVVFNFAIAILSHFYFWGSA
;
A
#
# COMPACT_ATOMS: atom_id res chain seq x y z
N MET A 1 7.56 -24.61 -10.40
CA MET A 1 7.33 -23.72 -9.24
C MET A 1 7.14 -24.61 -8.03
N SER A 2 8.11 -24.61 -7.10
CA SER A 2 7.93 -25.26 -5.80
C SER A 2 6.97 -24.41 -4.97
N GLY A 3 5.98 -25.03 -4.33
CA GLY A 3 4.90 -24.38 -3.56
C GLY A 3 5.30 -23.53 -2.34
N ASN A 4 6.56 -23.10 -2.25
CA ASN A 4 7.07 -22.18 -1.21
C ASN A 4 7.23 -20.74 -1.70
N ASP A 5 7.04 -20.45 -3.00
CA ASP A 5 7.06 -19.08 -3.55
C ASP A 5 5.66 -18.44 -3.53
N SER A 6 4.80 -18.85 -2.58
CA SER A 6 3.48 -18.27 -2.38
C SER A 6 3.62 -16.78 -2.07
N ASN A 7 2.98 -15.98 -2.90
CA ASN A 7 3.02 -14.53 -2.96
C ASN A 7 3.02 -13.84 -1.58
N TYR A 8 3.64 -12.67 -1.49
CA TYR A 8 3.44 -11.76 -0.35
C TYR A 8 1.94 -11.47 -0.09
N MET A 9 1.10 -11.59 -1.13
CA MET A 9 -0.36 -11.49 -1.08
C MET A 9 -1.08 -12.78 -0.64
N ASP A 10 -0.48 -13.97 -0.82
CA ASP A 10 -1.06 -15.23 -0.31
C ASP A 10 -0.92 -15.31 1.22
N GLY A 11 0.18 -14.79 1.76
CA GLY A 11 0.34 -14.63 3.21
C GLY A 11 -0.69 -13.70 3.86
N LEU A 12 -1.38 -12.86 3.08
CA LEU A 12 -2.46 -12.00 3.57
C LEU A 12 -3.73 -12.80 3.88
N PHE A 13 -3.98 -13.90 3.17
CA PHE A 13 -5.17 -14.73 3.32
C PHE A 13 -4.91 -16.03 4.09
N SER A 14 -3.70 -16.23 4.61
CA SER A 14 -3.37 -17.38 5.48
C SER A 14 -4.23 -17.42 6.75
N SER A 15 -4.63 -16.26 7.29
CA SER A 15 -5.59 -16.15 8.39
C SER A 15 -7.06 -16.29 7.96
N GLY A 16 -7.33 -16.49 6.68
CA GLY A 16 -8.65 -16.66 6.11
C GLY A 16 -9.34 -15.38 5.64
N ILE A 17 -10.16 -15.50 4.60
CA ILE A 17 -10.77 -14.39 3.85
C ILE A 17 -11.59 -13.46 4.74
N ILE A 18 -12.40 -14.01 5.65
CA ILE A 18 -13.26 -13.21 6.53
C ILE A 18 -12.41 -12.41 7.52
N ASN A 19 -11.37 -13.03 8.09
CA ASN A 19 -10.49 -12.34 9.03
C ASN A 19 -9.71 -11.21 8.35
N THR A 20 -9.20 -11.46 7.14
CA THR A 20 -8.51 -10.42 6.35
C THR A 20 -9.45 -9.25 6.05
N ALA A 21 -10.71 -9.52 5.70
CA ALA A 21 -11.72 -8.49 5.50
C ALA A 21 -12.01 -7.70 6.79
N LEU A 22 -12.16 -8.39 7.93
CA LEU A 22 -12.36 -7.74 9.22
C LEU A 22 -11.16 -6.86 9.61
N MET A 23 -9.93 -7.32 9.41
CA MET A 23 -8.72 -6.55 9.66
C MET A 23 -8.61 -5.34 8.74
N ALA A 24 -9.02 -5.45 7.48
CA ALA A 24 -9.09 -4.33 6.54
C ALA A 24 -10.08 -3.25 7.01
N ILE A 25 -11.28 -3.67 7.45
CA ILE A 25 -12.31 -2.77 7.98
C ILE A 25 -11.84 -2.11 9.28
N LEU A 26 -11.18 -2.87 10.16
CA LEU A 26 -10.63 -2.36 11.41
C LEU A 26 -9.55 -1.30 11.15
N ALA A 27 -8.58 -1.59 10.27
CA ALA A 27 -7.55 -0.64 9.86
C ALA A 27 -8.13 0.63 9.23
N TYR A 28 -9.13 0.48 8.33
CA TYR A 28 -9.86 1.60 7.76
C TYR A 28 -10.53 2.47 8.83
N THR A 29 -11.25 1.84 9.77
CA THR A 29 -11.98 2.54 10.84
C THR A 29 -11.02 3.30 11.75
N ILE A 30 -9.92 2.67 12.17
CA ILE A 30 -8.89 3.31 12.99
C ILE A 30 -8.25 4.48 12.24
N ASN A 31 -7.94 4.32 10.95
CA ASN A 31 -7.39 5.40 10.13
C ASN A 31 -8.37 6.59 10.01
N CYS A 32 -9.67 6.33 9.81
CA CYS A 32 -10.70 7.36 9.75
C CYS A 32 -10.83 8.11 11.08
N ILE A 33 -10.91 7.39 12.21
CA ILE A 33 -10.98 7.99 13.54
C ILE A 33 -9.73 8.84 13.80
N SER A 34 -8.55 8.28 13.56
CA SER A 34 -7.26 8.94 13.76
C SER A 34 -7.16 10.22 12.90
N THR A 35 -7.56 10.15 11.63
CA THR A 35 -7.57 11.32 10.73
C THR A 35 -8.55 12.38 11.22
N SER A 36 -9.75 12.01 11.65
CA SER A 36 -10.74 12.97 12.16
C SER A 36 -10.26 13.66 13.43
N LEU A 37 -9.64 12.91 14.36
CA LEU A 37 -9.04 13.49 15.56
C LEU A 37 -7.94 14.46 15.18
N PHE A 38 -7.01 14.05 14.32
CA PHE A 38 -5.89 14.89 13.88
C PHE A 38 -6.34 16.19 13.19
N VAL A 39 -7.27 16.11 12.24
CA VAL A 39 -7.79 17.28 11.51
C VAL A 39 -8.57 18.24 12.43
N ARG A 40 -9.35 17.71 13.39
CA ARG A 40 -10.11 18.53 14.33
C ARG A 40 -9.23 19.22 15.37
N SER A 41 -8.09 18.62 15.73
CA SER A 41 -7.11 19.22 16.63
C SER A 41 -6.30 20.36 15.99
N TRP A 42 -6.34 20.47 14.66
CA TRP A 42 -5.64 21.51 13.92
C TRP A 42 -6.51 22.76 13.72
N ARG A 43 -6.00 23.95 14.10
CA ARG A 43 -6.58 25.24 13.70
C ARG A 43 -6.31 25.51 12.22
N PHE A 44 -7.23 25.07 11.37
CA PHE A 44 -7.16 25.19 9.91
C PHE A 44 -6.99 26.61 9.36
N GLU A 45 -7.21 27.65 10.17
CA GLU A 45 -7.15 29.07 9.76
C GLU A 45 -5.83 29.78 10.16
N SER A 46 -4.98 29.18 11.02
CA SER A 46 -3.76 29.83 11.52
C SER A 46 -2.48 29.47 10.75
N GLY A 47 -2.46 28.34 10.03
CA GLY A 47 -1.32 27.91 9.22
C GLY A 47 -1.45 26.46 8.74
N ASN A 48 -1.03 26.20 7.49
CA ASN A 48 -1.17 24.90 6.83
C ASN A 48 0.16 24.14 6.66
N HIS A 49 1.19 24.53 7.39
CA HIS A 49 2.51 23.93 7.31
C HIS A 49 2.68 22.85 8.38
N TYR A 50 3.15 21.67 7.95
CA TYR A 50 3.41 20.52 8.83
C TYR A 50 4.16 20.85 10.14
N PRO A 51 5.28 21.60 10.15
CA PRO A 51 6.01 21.88 11.40
C PRO A 51 5.19 22.70 12.41
N ASP A 52 4.31 23.58 11.94
CA ASP A 52 3.46 24.42 12.78
C ASP A 52 2.31 23.62 13.37
N ILE A 53 1.66 22.78 12.54
CA ILE A 53 0.57 21.88 12.94
C ILE A 53 1.04 20.88 13.99
N VAL A 54 2.21 20.25 13.78
CA VAL A 54 2.77 19.30 14.75
C VAL A 54 3.16 19.99 16.06
N LYS A 55 3.68 21.22 15.99
CA LYS A 55 3.99 22.01 17.20
C LYS A 55 2.70 22.37 17.96
N GLU A 56 1.64 22.70 17.25
CA GLU A 56 0.34 23.06 17.83
C GLU A 56 -0.33 21.87 18.51
N ILE A 57 -0.41 20.72 17.83
CA ILE A 57 -1.12 19.55 18.34
C ILE A 57 -0.34 18.86 19.47
N PHE A 58 0.99 18.72 19.31
CA PHE A 58 1.79 17.87 20.21
C PHE A 58 2.69 18.65 21.17
N GLY A 59 2.83 19.98 21.01
CA GLY A 59 3.64 20.82 21.90
C GLY A 59 5.07 20.30 22.08
N HIS A 60 5.41 19.92 23.31
CA HIS A 60 6.72 19.36 23.68
C HIS A 60 6.97 17.95 23.09
N GLY A 61 5.91 17.20 22.77
CA GLY A 61 5.98 15.86 22.16
C GLY A 61 6.30 15.87 20.65
N ARG A 62 6.43 17.03 20.02
CA ARG A 62 6.68 17.18 18.57
C ARG A 62 7.89 16.39 18.06
N THR A 63 8.94 16.28 18.87
CA THR A 63 10.18 15.59 18.48
C THR A 63 9.95 14.09 18.39
N ILE A 64 9.22 13.51 19.35
CA ILE A 64 8.90 12.08 19.39
C ILE A 64 8.01 11.72 18.19
N ILE A 65 6.98 12.52 17.92
CA ILE A 65 6.09 12.31 16.78
C ILE A 65 6.84 12.40 15.45
N ARG A 66 7.76 13.36 15.30
CA ARG A 66 8.62 13.44 14.11
C ARG A 66 9.49 12.21 13.94
N LEU A 67 10.10 11.71 15.03
CA LEU A 67 10.89 10.48 15.00
C LEU A 67 10.05 9.28 14.56
N ILE A 68 8.84 9.13 15.12
CA ILE A 68 7.91 8.08 14.71
C ILE A 68 7.60 8.17 13.22
N TYR A 69 7.30 9.36 12.71
CA TYR A 69 7.04 9.53 11.27
C TYR A 69 8.24 9.19 10.39
N ILE A 70 9.46 9.57 10.78
CA ILE A 70 10.68 9.19 10.04
C ILE A 70 10.88 7.68 10.06
N LEU A 71 10.70 7.04 11.21
CA LEU A 71 10.81 5.58 11.34
C LEU A 71 9.78 4.87 10.48
N THR A 72 8.54 5.35 10.44
CA THR A 72 7.51 4.77 9.57
C THR A 72 7.81 5.01 8.09
N LEU A 73 8.37 6.17 7.70
CA LEU A 73 8.80 6.43 6.32
C LEU A 73 9.89 5.45 5.89
N LEU A 74 10.88 5.23 6.76
CA LEU A 74 11.95 4.26 6.52
C LEU A 74 11.39 2.83 6.42
N TYR A 75 10.47 2.45 7.31
CA TYR A 75 9.82 1.15 7.26
C TYR A 75 9.04 0.96 5.95
N SER A 76 8.23 1.94 5.53
CA SER A 76 7.53 1.90 4.25
C SER A 76 8.48 1.80 3.06
N ALA A 77 9.65 2.45 3.10
CA ALA A 77 10.67 2.33 2.06
C ALA A 77 11.25 0.91 2.00
N ILE A 78 11.53 0.30 3.15
CA ILE A 78 12.00 -1.09 3.25
C ILE A 78 10.94 -2.06 2.71
N CYS A 79 9.66 -1.88 3.05
CA CYS A 79 8.58 -2.72 2.51
C CYS A 79 8.47 -2.61 0.97
N ASN A 80 8.62 -1.40 0.42
CA ASN A 80 8.66 -1.21 -1.04
C ASN A 80 9.88 -1.88 -1.68
N PHE A 81 11.02 -1.90 -1.00
CA PHE A 81 12.23 -2.59 -1.46
C PHE A 81 11.97 -4.10 -1.62
N SER A 82 11.31 -4.74 -0.64
CA SER A 82 10.91 -6.16 -0.72
C SER A 82 10.00 -6.46 -1.92
N ALA A 83 9.13 -5.53 -2.32
CA ALA A 83 8.29 -5.71 -3.49
C ALA A 83 9.12 -5.71 -4.79
N VAL A 84 10.18 -4.90 -4.88
CA VAL A 84 11.10 -4.92 -6.04
C VAL A 84 11.86 -6.24 -6.12
N ASN A 85 12.29 -6.80 -4.99
CA ASN A 85 12.95 -8.12 -4.95
C ASN A 85 12.05 -9.21 -5.56
N TYR A 86 10.75 -9.14 -5.29
CA TYR A 86 9.76 -10.08 -5.83
C TYR A 86 9.53 -9.89 -7.34
N TYR A 87 9.41 -8.64 -7.82
CA TYR A 87 9.34 -8.39 -9.27
C TYR A 87 10.59 -8.87 -10.00
N TYR A 88 11.75 -8.70 -9.38
CA TYR A 88 13.02 -9.16 -9.92
C TYR A 88 13.10 -10.68 -10.01
N SER A 89 12.65 -11.44 -9.01
CA SER A 89 12.61 -12.91 -9.09
C SER A 89 11.64 -13.38 -10.18
N LEU A 90 10.53 -12.66 -10.37
CA LEU A 90 9.53 -12.98 -11.39
C LEU A 90 10.03 -12.70 -12.81
N LEU A 91 10.78 -11.60 -13.02
CA LEU A 91 11.45 -11.31 -14.29
C LEU A 91 12.62 -12.26 -14.55
N GLY A 92 13.47 -12.52 -13.56
CA GLY A 92 14.62 -13.41 -13.67
C GLY A 92 14.25 -14.86 -14.02
N SER A 93 13.09 -15.33 -13.56
CA SER A 93 12.57 -16.66 -13.92
C SER A 93 12.01 -16.77 -15.34
N ARG A 94 11.67 -15.63 -15.98
CA ARG A 94 11.10 -15.57 -17.34
C ARG A 94 12.11 -15.16 -18.41
N PHE A 95 13.12 -14.37 -18.05
CA PHE A 95 14.19 -13.90 -18.93
C PHE A 95 15.50 -14.68 -18.69
N ALA A 96 15.40 -15.98 -18.48
CA ALA A 96 16.51 -16.86 -18.13
C ALA A 96 17.49 -17.06 -19.30
N ASP A 97 18.24 -16.02 -19.64
CA ASP A 97 19.57 -16.15 -20.22
C ASP A 97 20.58 -15.99 -19.07
N PRO A 98 21.26 -17.07 -18.64
CA PRO A 98 22.15 -17.06 -17.48
C PRO A 98 23.39 -16.17 -17.65
N GLN A 99 23.64 -15.62 -18.84
CA GLN A 99 24.75 -14.68 -19.11
C GLN A 99 24.34 -13.20 -19.15
N SER A 100 23.05 -12.88 -18.97
CA SER A 100 22.59 -11.49 -19.00
C SER A 100 22.99 -10.76 -17.72
N HIS A 101 23.83 -9.72 -17.84
CA HIS A 101 24.14 -8.81 -16.72
C HIS A 101 22.90 -8.10 -16.13
N LEU A 102 21.77 -8.09 -16.84
CA LEU A 102 20.49 -7.59 -16.33
C LEU A 102 19.86 -8.51 -15.26
N ASN A 103 20.28 -9.78 -15.19
CA ASN A 103 19.95 -10.74 -14.15
C ASN A 103 20.94 -10.68 -12.97
N THR A 104 21.60 -9.55 -12.74
CA THR A 104 22.33 -9.30 -11.49
C THR A 104 21.44 -8.47 -10.56
N PRO A 105 21.19 -8.89 -9.30
CA PRO A 105 20.29 -8.17 -8.37
C PRO A 105 20.72 -6.72 -8.14
N TRP A 106 21.99 -6.39 -8.39
CA TRP A 106 22.55 -5.06 -8.23
C TRP A 106 21.94 -4.00 -9.17
N ILE A 107 21.58 -4.34 -10.41
CA ILE A 107 21.08 -3.35 -11.39
C ILE A 107 19.72 -2.76 -10.99
N PRO A 108 18.70 -3.56 -10.61
CA PRO A 108 17.45 -3.02 -10.09
C PRO A 108 17.65 -2.12 -8.87
N TYR A 109 18.48 -2.54 -7.90
CA TYR A 109 18.62 -1.83 -6.62
C TYR A 109 19.42 -0.54 -6.70
N TYR A 110 20.51 -0.53 -7.46
CA TYR A 110 21.46 0.58 -7.46
C TYR A 110 21.35 1.45 -8.71
N LEU A 111 20.58 1.03 -9.71
CA LEU A 111 20.46 1.75 -10.97
C LEU A 111 19.00 2.10 -11.28
N ILE A 112 18.09 1.13 -11.32
CA ILE A 112 16.68 1.39 -11.66
C ILE A 112 15.98 2.16 -10.54
N ILE A 113 15.95 1.62 -9.31
CA ILE A 113 15.27 2.28 -8.18
C ILE A 113 15.78 3.71 -7.99
N PRO A 114 17.10 4.00 -7.94
CA PRO A 114 17.59 5.36 -7.72
C PRO A 114 17.28 6.30 -8.88
N VAL A 115 17.35 5.83 -10.14
CA VAL A 115 16.95 6.65 -11.31
C VAL A 115 15.49 7.07 -11.22
N PHE A 116 14.62 6.22 -10.69
CA PHE A 116 13.23 6.59 -10.47
C PHE A 116 13.02 7.38 -9.18
N THR A 117 13.69 7.08 -8.06
CA THR A 117 13.44 7.70 -6.74
C THR A 117 14.18 9.02 -6.50
N ILE A 118 15.44 9.16 -6.92
CA ILE A 118 16.25 10.37 -6.70
C ILE A 118 15.62 11.62 -7.31
N PRO A 119 15.05 11.61 -8.54
CA PRO A 119 14.37 12.77 -9.09
C PRO A 119 13.23 13.30 -8.21
N PHE A 120 12.55 12.42 -7.46
CA PHE A 120 11.49 12.82 -6.54
C PHE A 120 12.00 13.60 -5.33
N CYS A 121 13.23 13.34 -4.88
CA CYS A 121 13.86 14.09 -3.80
C CYS A 121 14.10 15.56 -4.16
N PHE A 122 14.16 15.89 -5.46
CA PHE A 122 14.35 17.25 -5.96
C PHE A 122 13.03 17.98 -6.27
N VAL A 123 11.88 17.32 -6.07
CA VAL A 123 10.58 17.97 -6.29
C VAL A 123 10.21 18.82 -5.07
N ASN A 124 10.40 20.13 -5.20
CA ASN A 124 10.19 21.10 -4.12
C ASN A 124 8.72 21.31 -3.69
N ARG A 125 7.74 20.86 -4.49
CA ARG A 125 6.31 21.04 -4.19
C ARG A 125 5.54 19.76 -4.43
N PHE A 126 4.78 19.33 -3.42
CA PHE A 126 3.93 18.14 -3.49
C PHE A 126 2.99 18.12 -4.71
N VAL A 127 2.41 19.27 -5.09
CA VAL A 127 1.51 19.37 -6.26
C VAL A 127 2.18 19.02 -7.59
N ASN A 128 3.50 19.21 -7.70
CA ASN A 128 4.22 18.88 -8.93
C ASN A 128 4.29 17.36 -9.15
N LEU A 129 3.99 16.55 -8.13
CA LEU A 129 3.90 15.09 -8.21
C LEU A 129 2.58 14.58 -8.83
N LYS A 130 1.65 15.47 -9.19
CA LYS A 130 0.32 15.08 -9.70
C LYS A 130 0.36 14.07 -10.87
N TYR A 131 1.29 14.24 -11.80
CA TYR A 131 1.40 13.34 -12.96
C TYR A 131 1.92 11.96 -12.56
N TRP A 132 2.84 11.91 -11.60
CA TRP A 132 3.35 10.67 -11.05
C TRP A 132 2.27 9.89 -10.28
N PHE A 133 1.45 10.58 -9.48
CA PHE A 133 0.28 9.97 -8.85
C PHE A 133 -0.72 9.45 -9.88
N PHE A 134 -0.92 10.17 -10.99
CA PHE A 134 -1.79 9.72 -12.07
C PHE A 134 -1.26 8.45 -12.76
N ILE A 135 0.03 8.40 -13.07
CA ILE A 135 0.70 7.20 -13.61
C ILE A 135 0.57 6.03 -12.64
N GLY A 136 0.79 6.26 -11.34
CA GLY A 136 0.60 5.23 -10.31
C GLY A 136 -0.82 4.66 -10.27
N ASN A 137 -1.83 5.52 -10.35
CA ASN A 137 -3.24 5.09 -10.40
C ASN A 137 -3.56 4.29 -11.68
N ILE A 138 -3.03 4.70 -12.84
CA ILE A 138 -3.17 3.92 -14.07
C ILE A 138 -2.52 2.54 -13.91
N GLY A 139 -1.32 2.48 -13.34
CA GLY A 139 -0.63 1.23 -13.05
C GLY A 139 -1.46 0.30 -12.17
N LEU A 140 -2.06 0.83 -11.09
CA LEU A 140 -2.94 0.06 -10.21
C LEU A 140 -4.16 -0.51 -10.95
N LEU A 141 -4.78 0.28 -11.82
CA LEU A 141 -5.92 -0.17 -12.63
C LEU A 141 -5.53 -1.25 -13.64
N LEU A 142 -4.35 -1.13 -14.25
CA LEU A 142 -3.81 -2.16 -15.14
C LEU A 142 -3.55 -3.47 -14.38
N VAL A 143 -2.95 -3.38 -13.19
CA VAL A 143 -2.76 -4.56 -12.33
C VAL A 143 -4.10 -5.21 -12.03
N LEU A 144 -5.10 -4.46 -11.57
CA LEU A 144 -6.44 -5.00 -11.30
C LEU A 144 -7.03 -5.67 -12.55
N ALA A 145 -6.98 -5.03 -13.72
CA ALA A 145 -7.53 -5.58 -14.96
C ALA A 145 -6.83 -6.90 -15.34
N THR A 146 -5.50 -6.96 -15.23
CA THR A 146 -4.75 -8.19 -15.48
C THR A 146 -5.09 -9.29 -14.49
N THR A 147 -5.17 -8.98 -13.19
CA THR A 147 -5.55 -9.96 -12.16
C THR A 147 -6.96 -10.50 -12.39
N ILE A 148 -7.93 -9.64 -12.75
CA ILE A 148 -9.30 -10.08 -13.11
C ILE A 148 -9.27 -11.04 -14.29
N TYR A 149 -8.57 -10.67 -15.37
CA TYR A 149 -8.47 -11.51 -16.57
C TYR A 149 -7.90 -12.90 -16.23
N PHE A 150 -6.75 -12.94 -15.55
CA PHE A 150 -6.10 -14.20 -15.17
C PHE A 150 -6.93 -15.04 -14.20
N ALA A 151 -7.57 -14.41 -13.21
CA ALA A 151 -8.46 -15.11 -12.28
C ALA A 151 -9.68 -15.69 -13.02
N ALA A 152 -10.31 -14.94 -13.92
CA ALA A 152 -11.47 -15.41 -14.69
C ALA A 152 -11.12 -16.59 -15.60
N THR A 153 -10.00 -16.52 -16.32
CA THR A 153 -9.51 -17.62 -17.15
C THR A 153 -9.23 -18.86 -16.30
N ASN A 154 -8.55 -18.71 -15.17
CA ASN A 154 -8.20 -19.84 -14.31
C ASN A 154 -9.46 -20.49 -13.69
N ILE A 155 -10.39 -19.69 -13.18
CA ILE A 155 -11.67 -20.18 -12.64
C ILE A 155 -12.48 -20.94 -13.72
N HIS A 156 -12.45 -20.46 -14.97
CA HIS A 156 -13.13 -21.14 -16.08
C HIS A 156 -12.45 -22.48 -16.42
N GLU A 157 -11.13 -22.54 -16.43
CA GLU A 157 -10.38 -23.75 -16.84
C GLU A 157 -10.31 -24.81 -15.74
N LYS A 158 -10.11 -24.40 -14.48
CA LYS A 158 -9.78 -25.30 -13.37
C LYS A 158 -10.77 -25.25 -12.21
N GLY A 159 -11.76 -24.36 -12.27
CA GLY A 159 -12.73 -24.17 -11.21
C GLY A 159 -12.29 -23.18 -10.13
N PHE A 160 -13.22 -22.84 -9.25
CA PHE A 160 -13.01 -21.78 -8.25
C PHE A 160 -12.12 -22.20 -7.08
N ASP A 161 -12.00 -23.51 -6.78
CA ASP A 161 -11.21 -24.07 -5.67
C ASP A 161 -10.74 -25.50 -5.96
N PRO A 162 -9.87 -25.73 -6.97
CA PRO A 162 -9.49 -27.09 -7.34
C PRO A 162 -8.79 -27.84 -6.21
N GLU A 163 -8.08 -27.14 -5.32
CA GLU A 163 -7.29 -27.73 -4.23
C GLU A 163 -8.02 -27.80 -2.88
N ASN A 164 -9.24 -27.24 -2.76
CA ASN A 164 -9.99 -27.11 -1.50
C ASN A 164 -9.18 -26.46 -0.37
N SER A 165 -8.25 -25.57 -0.71
CA SER A 165 -7.32 -24.93 0.24
C SER A 165 -7.87 -23.64 0.84
N LYS A 166 -9.12 -23.27 0.51
CA LYS A 166 -9.74 -22.04 1.00
C LYS A 166 -9.95 -22.06 2.50
N VAL A 167 -9.27 -21.14 3.16
CA VAL A 167 -9.52 -20.81 4.56
C VAL A 167 -10.49 -19.64 4.61
N LEU A 168 -11.72 -19.88 5.07
CA LEU A 168 -12.70 -18.80 5.27
C LEU A 168 -12.44 -18.04 6.58
N ILE A 169 -12.19 -18.78 7.66
CA ILE A 169 -11.90 -18.27 9.00
C ILE A 169 -10.77 -19.13 9.57
N SER A 170 -9.77 -18.48 10.17
CA SER A 170 -8.72 -19.13 10.97
C SER A 170 -8.60 -18.45 12.32
N TRP A 171 -8.00 -19.14 13.30
CA TRP A 171 -7.67 -18.55 14.59
C TRP A 171 -6.20 -18.14 14.69
N ASP A 172 -5.50 -18.08 13.55
CA ASP A 172 -4.11 -17.63 13.49
C ASP A 172 -3.99 -16.13 13.82
N PHE A 173 -3.61 -15.86 15.06
CA PHE A 173 -3.38 -14.52 15.57
C PHE A 173 -2.32 -13.76 14.77
N TRP A 174 -1.22 -14.42 14.37
CA TRP A 174 -0.12 -13.77 13.68
C TRP A 174 -0.50 -13.39 12.25
N GLY A 175 -1.24 -14.24 11.54
CA GLY A 175 -1.82 -13.89 10.23
C GLY A 175 -2.79 -12.71 10.30
N MET A 176 -3.61 -12.61 11.36
CA MET A 176 -4.47 -11.44 11.58
C MET A 176 -3.66 -10.16 11.83
N VAL A 177 -2.61 -10.22 12.66
CA VAL A 177 -1.70 -9.08 12.91
C VAL A 177 -1.02 -8.64 11.62
N ASN A 178 -0.56 -9.58 10.79
CA ASN A 178 0.07 -9.29 9.50
C ASN A 178 -0.92 -8.61 8.54
N SER A 179 -2.15 -9.11 8.45
CA SER A 179 -3.22 -8.50 7.65
C SER A 179 -3.51 -7.07 8.09
N TYR A 180 -3.64 -6.85 9.41
CA TYR A 180 -3.87 -5.51 9.97
C TYR A 180 -2.69 -4.57 9.69
N SER A 181 -1.46 -5.04 9.88
CA SER A 181 -0.24 -4.27 9.60
C SER A 181 -0.19 -3.83 8.14
N TYR A 182 -0.47 -4.75 7.21
CA TYR A 182 -0.51 -4.47 5.77
C TYR A 182 -1.49 -3.33 5.42
N PHE A 183 -2.75 -3.45 5.84
CA PHE A 183 -3.75 -2.40 5.55
C PHE A 183 -3.44 -1.08 6.25
N THR A 184 -2.87 -1.13 7.46
CA THR A 184 -2.44 0.09 8.17
C THR A 184 -1.33 0.81 7.43
N THR A 185 -0.33 0.08 6.90
CA THR A 185 0.74 0.66 6.09
C THR A 185 0.22 1.24 4.77
N LEU A 186 -0.72 0.57 4.10
CA LEU A 186 -1.36 1.11 2.88
C LEU A 186 -2.12 2.42 3.14
N LEU A 187 -2.76 2.53 4.29
CA LEU A 187 -3.57 3.69 4.67
C LEU A 187 -2.75 4.84 5.28
N TRP A 188 -1.44 4.66 5.45
CA TRP A 188 -0.59 5.62 6.10
C TRP A 188 -0.26 6.83 5.21
N GLY A 189 -1.23 7.72 5.06
CA GLY A 189 -1.12 8.99 4.32
C GLY A 189 -1.11 10.24 5.21
N GLN A 190 -1.32 10.08 6.52
CA GLN A 190 -1.48 11.19 7.49
C GLN A 190 -0.33 12.22 7.49
N PRO A 191 0.97 11.85 7.38
CA PRO A 191 2.05 12.83 7.34
C PRO A 191 1.94 13.80 6.15
N PHE A 192 1.37 13.33 5.04
CA PHE A 192 1.18 14.11 3.82
C PHE A 192 -0.10 14.95 3.85
N LEU A 193 -0.99 14.72 4.81
CA LEU A 193 -2.28 15.41 4.92
C LEU A 193 -2.12 16.93 5.03
N CYS A 194 -1.14 17.39 5.80
CA CYS A 194 -0.84 18.81 5.97
C CYS A 194 -0.47 19.47 4.64
N GLU A 195 0.38 18.81 3.85
CA GLU A 195 0.75 19.31 2.53
C GLU A 195 -0.43 19.22 1.54
N ILE A 196 -1.21 18.15 1.56
CA ILE A 196 -2.42 18.03 0.72
C ILE A 196 -3.40 19.17 1.02
N ALA A 197 -3.66 19.43 2.30
CA ALA A 197 -4.58 20.47 2.74
C ALA A 197 -4.09 21.88 2.35
N ARG A 198 -2.78 22.12 2.35
CA ARG A 198 -2.18 23.39 1.89
C ARG A 198 -2.51 23.72 0.43
N TYR A 199 -2.65 22.71 -0.43
CA TYR A 199 -2.91 22.90 -1.86
C TYR A 199 -4.36 22.59 -2.29
N ALA A 200 -5.22 22.16 -1.36
CA ALA A 200 -6.62 21.89 -1.63
C ALA A 200 -7.40 23.20 -1.88
N LYS A 201 -8.13 23.26 -3.01
CA LYS A 201 -8.98 24.40 -3.34
C LYS A 201 -10.15 24.46 -2.37
N LYS A 202 -10.25 25.55 -1.56
CA LYS A 202 -11.24 25.72 -0.48
C LYS A 202 -11.08 24.70 0.66
N ALA A 203 -9.86 24.54 1.17
CA ALA A 203 -9.55 23.65 2.28
C ALA A 203 -10.40 23.97 3.53
N ARG A 204 -11.47 23.22 3.74
CA ARG A 204 -12.24 23.18 4.99
C ARG A 204 -11.97 21.84 5.67
N GLN A 205 -11.94 21.80 7.00
CA GLN A 205 -11.75 20.55 7.77
C GLN A 205 -12.64 19.41 7.27
N HIS A 206 -13.93 19.67 7.10
CA HIS A 206 -14.89 18.66 6.61
C HIS A 206 -14.52 18.14 5.21
N TYR A 207 -14.10 19.02 4.30
CA TYR A 207 -13.70 18.61 2.94
C TYR A 207 -12.49 17.69 2.95
N ILE A 208 -11.48 18.01 3.78
CA ILE A 208 -10.26 17.20 3.90
C ILE A 208 -10.57 15.84 4.54
N ILE A 209 -11.40 15.80 5.58
CA ILE A 209 -11.84 14.54 6.21
C ILE A 209 -12.59 13.67 5.20
N SER A 210 -13.59 14.22 4.51
CA SER A 210 -14.37 13.48 3.52
C SER A 210 -13.50 12.98 2.37
N PHE A 211 -12.54 13.79 1.90
CA PHE A 211 -11.59 13.38 0.87
C PHE A 211 -10.78 12.16 1.31
N ILE A 212 -10.23 12.17 2.53
CA ILE A 212 -9.43 11.05 3.06
C ILE A 212 -10.28 9.81 3.28
N TYR A 213 -11.52 9.95 3.74
CA TYR A 213 -12.41 8.80 3.93
C TYR A 213 -12.68 8.10 2.61
N VAL A 214 -13.04 8.87 1.58
CA VAL A 214 -13.30 8.32 0.24
C VAL A 214 -12.02 7.72 -0.36
N SER A 215 -10.89 8.42 -0.31
CA SER A 215 -9.63 7.90 -0.85
C SER A 215 -9.18 6.63 -0.13
N SER A 216 -9.29 6.59 1.21
CA SER A 216 -8.94 5.42 2.02
C SER A 216 -9.85 4.23 1.73
N ALA A 217 -11.15 4.46 1.55
CA ALA A 217 -12.09 3.41 1.19
C ALA A 217 -11.74 2.81 -0.19
N LEU A 218 -11.44 3.66 -1.17
CA LEU A 218 -10.98 3.20 -2.49
C LEU A 218 -9.69 2.39 -2.39
N VAL A 219 -8.69 2.87 -1.63
CA VAL A 219 -7.43 2.14 -1.42
C VAL A 219 -7.69 0.75 -0.85
N VAL A 220 -8.54 0.62 0.18
CA VAL A 220 -8.90 -0.68 0.75
C VAL A 220 -9.60 -1.56 -0.27
N VAL A 221 -10.63 -1.07 -0.95
CA VAL A 221 -11.41 -1.84 -1.92
C VAL A 221 -10.53 -2.36 -3.06
N PHE A 222 -9.72 -1.48 -3.68
CA PHE A 222 -8.85 -1.88 -4.78
C PHE A 222 -7.79 -2.88 -4.35
N ASN A 223 -7.09 -2.64 -3.23
CA ASN A 223 -6.04 -3.55 -2.77
C ASN A 223 -6.61 -4.88 -2.28
N PHE A 224 -7.76 -4.88 -1.61
CA PHE A 224 -8.45 -6.10 -1.21
C PHE A 224 -8.89 -6.91 -2.43
N ALA A 225 -9.46 -6.25 -3.45
CA ALA A 225 -9.87 -6.91 -4.70
C ALA A 225 -8.68 -7.51 -5.46
N ILE A 226 -7.57 -6.78 -5.59
CA ILE A 226 -6.35 -7.30 -6.22
C ILE A 226 -5.83 -8.51 -5.43
N ALA A 227 -5.75 -8.39 -4.11
CA ALA A 227 -5.21 -9.46 -3.27
C ALA A 227 -6.08 -10.72 -3.33
N ILE A 228 -7.41 -10.60 -3.21
CA ILE A 228 -8.31 -11.77 -3.20
C ILE A 228 -8.40 -12.46 -4.57
N LEU A 229 -8.38 -11.69 -5.67
CA LEU A 229 -8.36 -12.26 -7.02
C LEU A 229 -7.00 -12.92 -7.31
N SER A 230 -5.91 -12.33 -6.83
CA SER A 230 -4.58 -12.92 -6.95
C SER A 230 -4.53 -14.25 -6.20
N HIS A 231 -5.06 -14.29 -4.97
CA HIS A 231 -5.19 -15.53 -4.21
C HIS A 231 -5.86 -16.62 -5.06
N PHE A 232 -7.08 -16.42 -5.56
CA PHE A 232 -7.75 -17.45 -6.37
C PHE A 232 -7.02 -17.81 -7.69
N TYR A 233 -6.26 -16.89 -8.29
CA TYR A 233 -5.45 -17.22 -9.46
C TYR A 233 -4.31 -18.21 -9.15
N PHE A 234 -3.62 -18.07 -8.02
CA PHE A 234 -2.45 -18.91 -7.72
C PHE A 234 -2.83 -20.32 -7.25
N TRP A 235 -3.89 -20.45 -6.44
CA TRP A 235 -4.39 -21.76 -5.98
C TRP A 235 -5.12 -22.57 -7.06
N GLY A 236 -5.41 -21.96 -8.21
CA GLY A 236 -5.80 -22.68 -9.40
C GLY A 236 -4.62 -23.14 -10.26
N SER A 237 -3.39 -22.63 -10.07
CA SER A 237 -2.34 -22.79 -11.08
C SER A 237 -1.55 -24.11 -11.05
N ALA A 238 -1.81 -25.01 -10.09
CA ALA A 238 -1.18 -26.34 -10.05
C ALA A 238 -1.68 -27.31 -11.14
#